data_AF-A0A9E2AHB4-F1
#
_entry.id   AF-A0A9E2AHB4-F1
#
_cell.length_a   1.000
_cell.length_b   1.000
_cell.length_c   1.000
_cell.angle_alpha   90.00
_cell.angle_beta   90.00
_cell.angle_gamma   90.00
#
_symmetry.space_group_name_H-M   'P 1'
#
loop_
_entity.id
_entity.type
_entity.pdbx_description
1 polymer ?
#
loop_
_entity_poly.entity_id
_entity_poly.type
_entity_poly.pdbx_seq_one_letter_code
_entity_poly.pdbx_strand_id
1 'polypeptide(L)' 'GDSGRVLVRASGTEPLVRVMVEAADEATARTVAGSLVDVVVGALGAAS' A
#
# COMPACT_ATOMS: atom_id res chain seq x y z
N GLY A 1 -5.71 13.86 2.62
CA GLY A 1 -5.88 15.14 1.93
C GLY A 1 -7.23 15.16 1.27
N ASP A 2 -7.52 16.24 0.55
CA ASP A 2 -8.84 16.42 -0.08
C ASP A 2 -9.03 15.55 -1.34
N SER A 3 -7.97 14.89 -1.81
CA SER A 3 -7.96 14.06 -3.02
C SER A 3 -7.72 12.56 -2.74
N GLY A 4 -7.84 12.13 -1.49
CA GLY A 4 -7.58 10.75 -1.07
C GLY A 4 -6.60 10.62 0.09
N ARG A 5 -6.36 9.39 0.49
CA ARG A 5 -5.51 9.02 1.63
C ARG A 5 -4.79 7.70 1.34
N VAL A 6 -3.59 7.60 1.88
CA VAL A 6 -2.81 6.36 1.93
C VAL A 6 -2.52 6.05 3.39
N LEU A 7 -2.79 4.82 3.80
CA LEU A 7 -2.39 4.29 5.09
C LEU A 7 -1.44 3.12 4.85
N VAL A 8 -0.23 3.22 5.38
CA VAL A 8 0.73 2.12 5.44
C VAL A 8 0.99 1.80 6.90
N ARG A 9 0.87 0.53 7.27
CA ARG A 9 1.15 0.05 8.62
C ARG A 9 1.75 -1.36 8.60
N ALA A 10 2.73 -1.60 9.47
CA ALA A 10 3.14 -2.95 9.79
C ALA A 10 2.03 -3.67 10.58
N SER A 11 1.89 -4.98 10.39
CA SER A 11 1.13 -5.82 11.30
C SER A 11 1.93 -6.03 12.58
N GLY A 12 1.27 -5.96 13.74
CA GLY A 12 1.92 -6.21 15.04
C GLY A 12 2.05 -7.70 15.39
N THR A 13 1.34 -8.58 14.67
CA THR A 13 1.20 -10.00 15.02
C THR A 13 1.50 -10.95 13.86
N GLU A 14 1.74 -10.42 12.67
CA GLU A 14 2.00 -11.21 11.45
C GLU A 14 3.15 -10.55 10.68
N PRO A 15 3.93 -11.31 9.90
CA PRO A 15 4.98 -10.75 9.05
C PRO A 15 4.38 -10.11 7.78
N LEU A 16 3.51 -9.12 7.96
CA LEU A 16 2.75 -8.47 6.89
C LEU A 16 2.81 -6.95 7.00
N VAL A 17 2.82 -6.28 5.84
CA VAL A 17 2.57 -4.84 5.72
C VAL A 17 1.21 -4.64 5.07
N ARG A 18 0.39 -3.78 5.68
CA ARG A 18 -0.94 -3.41 5.16
C ARG A 18 -0.84 -2.06 4.47
N VAL A 19 -1.28 -2.01 3.23
CA VAL A 19 -1.41 -0.79 2.42
C VAL A 19 -2.89 -0.58 2.11
N MET A 20 -3.40 0.61 2.40
CA MET A 20 -4.77 1.01 2.06
C MET A 20 -4.73 2.33 1.31
N VAL A 21 -5.51 2.42 0.23
CA VAL A 21 -5.58 3.59 -0.64
C VAL A 21 -7.04 4.00 -0.81
N GLU A 22 -7.34 5.26 -0.51
CA GLU A 22 -8.58 5.94 -0.84
C GLU A 22 -8.31 6.88 -2.02
N ALA A 23 -9.13 6.80 -3.08
CA ALA A 23 -9.07 7.67 -4.25
C ALA A 23 -10.49 7.98 -4.77
N ALA A 24 -10.61 8.91 -5.72
CA ALA A 24 -11.89 9.31 -6.31
C ALA A 24 -12.59 8.18 -7.09
N ASP A 25 -11.83 7.24 -7.63
CA ASP A 25 -12.34 6.07 -8.35
C ASP A 25 -11.47 4.82 -8.09
N GLU A 26 -12.04 3.66 -8.37
CA GLU A 26 -11.41 2.36 -8.13
C GLU A 26 -10.14 2.17 -8.99
N ALA A 27 -10.14 2.64 -10.23
CA ALA A 27 -9.02 2.46 -11.14
C ALA A 27 -7.78 3.19 -10.59
N THR A 28 -7.96 4.43 -10.15
CA THR A 28 -6.91 5.23 -9.51
C THR A 28 -6.44 4.57 -8.22
N ALA A 29 -7.35 4.11 -7.36
CA ALA A 29 -6.97 3.42 -6.12
C ALA A 29 -6.14 2.17 -6.39
N ARG A 30 -6.52 1.38 -7.40
CA ARG A 30 -5.83 0.14 -7.78
C ARG A 30 -4.44 0.41 -8.37
N THR A 31 -4.32 1.39 -9.26
CA THR A 31 -3.02 1.78 -9.83
C THR A 31 -2.06 2.25 -8.73
N VAL A 32 -2.51 3.14 -7.85
CA VAL A 32 -1.69 3.66 -6.76
C VAL A 32 -1.33 2.54 -5.77
N ALA A 33 -2.27 1.67 -5.41
CA ALA A 33 -2.00 0.55 -4.52
C ALA A 33 -0.94 -0.40 -5.10
N GLY A 34 -1.01 -0.74 -6.39
CA GLY A 34 -0.01 -1.58 -7.05
C GLY A 34 1.39 -0.96 -6.99
N SER A 35 1.52 0.31 -7.37
CA SER A 35 2.82 1.00 -7.31
C SER A 35 3.40 1.08 -5.89
N LEU A 36 2.54 1.27 -4.87
CA LEU A 36 2.99 1.28 -3.48
C LEU A 36 3.45 -0.10 -3.01
N VAL A 37 2.79 -1.18 -3.44
CA VAL A 37 3.20 -2.55 -3.14
C VAL A 37 4.59 -2.82 -3.71
N ASP A 38 4.87 -2.43 -4.96
CA ASP A 38 6.18 -2.61 -5.59
C ASP A 38 7.29 -1.91 -4.78
N VAL A 39 7.03 -0.68 -4.32
CA VAL A 39 7.97 0.08 -3.47
C VAL A 39 8.19 -0.62 -2.13
N VAL A 40 7.12 -1.08 -1.47
CA VAL A 40 7.21 -1.77 -0.17
C VAL A 40 8.02 -3.07 -0.31
N VAL A 41 7.78 -3.85 -1.36
CA VAL A 41 8.53 -5.09 -1.64
C VAL A 41 10.01 -4.78 -1.88
N GLY A 42 10.32 -3.77 -2.70
CA GLY A 42 11.69 -3.36 -2.96
C GLY A 42 12.42 -2.86 -1.71
N ALA A 43 11.73 -2.14 -0.82
CA ALA A 43 12.31 -1.60 0.40
C ALA A 43 12.53 -2.63 1.51
N LEU A 44 11.68 -3.65 1.60
CA LEU A 44 11.73 -4.65 2.67
C LEU A 44 12.45 -5.94 2.28
N GLY A 45 12.67 -6.16 0.97
CA GLY A 45 13.06 -7.46 0.44
C GLY A 45 11.86 -8.41 0.49
N ALA A 46 11.52 -9.04 -0.63
CA ALA A 46 10.52 -10.11 -0.59
C ALA A 46 11.04 -11.22 0.34
N ALA A 47 10.21 -11.69 1.27
CA ALA A 47 10.48 -12.94 1.96
C ALA A 47 10.59 -14.02 0.87
N SER A 48 11.81 -14.52 0.66
CA SER A 48 12.14 -15.61 -0.25
C SER A 48 11.45 -16.90 0.15
#